data_AF-A0AAV6HMY7-F1
#
_entry.id   AF-A0AAV6HMY7-F1
#
_cell.length_a   1.000
_cell.length_b   1.000
_cell.length_c   1.000
_cell.angle_alpha   90.00
_cell.angle_beta   90.00
_cell.angle_gamma   90.00
#
_symmetry.space_group_name_H-M   'P 1'
#
loop_
_entity.id
_entity.type
_entity.pdbx_description
1 polymer ?
#
loop_
_entity_poly.entity_id
_entity_poly.type
_entity_poly.pdbx_seq_one_letter_code
_entity_poly.pdbx_strand_id
1 'polypeptide(L)' 'MVSRNTIKSDIFKIYDVEKVKTMKALEKIQGRVAVTTDMWTASNQKRGYMVITAHFVDDSWNLQSRILR' A
#
# COMPACT_ATOMS: atom_id res chain seq x y z
N MET A 1 2.33 15.33 -26.62
CA MET A 1 2.32 15.72 -25.19
C MET A 1 1.33 14.83 -24.46
N VAL A 2 1.72 14.20 -23.36
CA VAL A 2 0.84 13.29 -22.59
C VAL A 2 -0.15 14.12 -21.78
N SER A 3 -1.44 13.74 -21.78
CA SER A 3 -2.47 14.47 -21.02
C SER A 3 -2.46 14.08 -19.53
N ARG A 4 -3.00 14.96 -18.67
CA ARG A 4 -3.23 14.63 -17.25
C ARG A 4 -4.10 13.38 -17.07
N ASN A 5 -5.06 13.16 -17.96
CA ASN A 5 -5.94 12.00 -17.93
C ASN A 5 -5.19 10.71 -18.27
N THR A 6 -4.26 10.77 -19.23
CA THR A 6 -3.40 9.64 -19.58
C THR A 6 -2.50 9.25 -18.41
N ILE A 7 -1.84 10.24 -17.79
CA ILE A 7 -0.99 10.00 -16.59
C ILE A 7 -1.81 9.40 -15.45
N LYS A 8 -3.00 9.96 -15.16
CA LYS A 8 -3.90 9.42 -14.14
C LYS A 8 -4.25 7.96 -14.44
N SER A 9 -4.63 7.64 -15.68
CA SER A 9 -4.95 6.27 -16.09
C SER A 9 -3.78 5.32 -15.87
N ASP A 10 -2.57 5.73 -16.22
CA ASP A 10 -1.39 4.88 -16.08
C ASP A 10 -1.00 4.66 -14.61
N ILE A 11 -1.15 5.68 -13.75
CA ILE A 11 -0.98 5.52 -12.29
C ILE A 11 -1.96 4.47 -11.74
N PHE A 12 -3.23 4.50 -12.15
CA PHE A 12 -4.21 3.50 -11.71
C PHE A 12 -3.85 2.08 -12.18
N LYS A 13 -3.39 1.92 -13.42
CA LYS A 13 -2.93 0.61 -13.92
C LYS A 13 -1.75 0.09 -13.11
N ILE A 14 -0.78 0.95 -12.78
CA ILE A 14 0.36 0.57 -11.94
C ILE A 14 -0.14 0.15 -10.55
N TYR A 15 -1.03 0.92 -9.95
CA TYR A 15 -1.63 0.59 -8.65
C TYR A 15 -2.32 -0.77 -8.67
N ASP A 16 -3.14 -1.07 -9.68
CA ASP A 16 -3.86 -2.35 -9.77
C ASP A 16 -2.89 -3.54 -9.86
N VAL A 17 -1.80 -3.40 -10.62
CA VAL A 17 -0.75 -4.42 -10.72
C VAL A 17 -0.05 -4.62 -9.38
N GLU A 18 0.37 -3.55 -8.71
CA GLU A 18 1.08 -3.61 -7.43
C GLU A 18 0.19 -4.11 -6.29
N LYS A 19 -1.11 -3.81 -6.33
CA LYS A 19 -2.11 -4.36 -5.41
C LYS A 19 -2.20 -5.87 -5.52
N VAL A 20 -2.31 -6.41 -6.73
CA VAL A 20 -2.35 -7.87 -6.95
C VAL A 20 -1.06 -8.53 -6.48
N LYS A 21 0.11 -7.93 -6.77
CA LYS A 21 1.40 -8.44 -6.27
C LYS A 21 1.47 -8.46 -4.75
N THR A 22 1.00 -7.40 -4.09
CA THR A 22 0.98 -7.29 -2.64
C THR A 22 0.09 -8.36 -2.01
N MET A 23 -1.11 -8.59 -2.55
CA MET A 23 -2.01 -9.65 -2.07
C MET A 23 -1.38 -11.03 -2.23
N LYS A 24 -0.79 -11.33 -3.39
CA LYS A 24 -0.08 -12.59 -3.62
C LYS A 24 1.13 -12.78 -2.71
N ALA A 25 1.84 -11.70 -2.37
CA ALA A 25 2.94 -11.76 -1.41
C ALA A 25 2.40 -12.12 -0.03
N LEU A 26 1.34 -11.44 0.42
CA LEU A 26 0.71 -11.70 1.72
C LEU A 26 0.16 -13.12 1.85
N GLU A 27 -0.47 -13.65 0.79
CA GLU A 27 -0.98 -15.04 0.74
C GLU A 27 0.10 -16.10 0.88
N LYS A 28 1.35 -15.80 0.49
CA LYS A 28 2.47 -16.74 0.53
C LYS A 28 3.24 -16.72 1.84
N ILE A 29 2.99 -15.74 2.71
CA ILE A 29 3.73 -15.60 3.97
C ILE A 29 3.40 -16.79 4.87
N GLN A 30 4.42 -17.59 5.17
CA GLN A 30 4.34 -18.64 6.18
C GLN A 30 4.59 -18.08 7.61
N GLY A 31 5.19 -16.89 7.69
CA GLY A 31 5.50 -16.20 8.94
C GLY A 31 4.35 -15.37 9.50
N ARG A 32 4.69 -14.41 10.36
CA ARG A 32 3.73 -13.47 10.95
C ARG A 32 3.68 -12.16 10.17
N VAL A 33 2.49 -11.58 10.11
CA VAL A 33 2.27 -10.22 9.61
C VAL A 33 1.90 -9.34 10.79
N ALA A 34 2.64 -8.24 10.98
CA ALA A 34 2.27 -7.19 11.92
C ALA A 34 1.55 -6.07 11.17
N VAL A 35 0.34 -5.73 11.61
CA VAL A 35 -0.44 -4.64 11.01
C VAL A 35 -0.37 -3.42 11.92
N THR A 36 0.01 -2.28 11.37
CA THR A 36 0.02 -0.99 12.07
C THR A 36 -0.98 -0.04 11.42
N THR A 37 -1.53 0.85 12.24
CA THR A 37 -2.41 1.93 11.77
C THR A 37 -1.83 3.25 12.23
N ASP A 38 -1.50 4.12 11.29
CA ASP A 38 -1.19 5.51 11.58
C ASP A 38 -2.43 6.37 11.31
N MET A 39 -2.77 7.22 12.27
CA MET A 39 -3.97 8.06 12.23
C MET A 39 -3.60 9.50 12.56
N TRP A 40 -4.05 10.42 11.72
CA TRP A 40 -3.84 11.84 11.96
C TRP A 40 -5.04 12.66 11.53
N THR A 41 -5.15 13.86 12.08
CA THR A 41 -6.20 14.81 11.70
C THR A 41 -5.56 16.00 11.01
N ALA A 42 -5.97 16.29 9.77
CA ALA A 42 -5.56 17.48 9.08
C ALA A 42 -6.48 18.63 9.49
N SER A 43 -6.02 19.49 10.40
CA SER A 43 -6.79 20.59 10.98
C SER A 43 -7.32 21.57 9.93
N ASN A 44 -6.50 21.89 8.94
CA ASN A 44 -6.84 22.74 7.80
C ASN A 44 -7.94 22.18 6.89
N GLN A 45 -8.10 20.85 6.85
CA GLN A 45 -9.10 20.17 6.03
C GLN A 45 -10.29 19.65 6.86
N LYS A 46 -10.22 19.81 8.19
CA LYS A 46 -11.17 19.24 9.17
C LYS A 46 -11.46 17.75 8.88
N ARG A 47 -10.42 16.99 8.52
CA ARG A 47 -10.54 15.60 8.06
C ARG A 47 -9.55 14.69 8.78
N GLY A 48 -10.05 13.54 9.24
CA GLY A 48 -9.23 12.44 9.74
C GLY A 48 -8.71 11.57 8.60
N TYR A 49 -7.47 11.14 8.74
CA TYR A 49 -6.78 10.23 7.83
C TYR A 49 -6.30 9.01 8.61
N MET A 50 -6.23 7.90 7.90
CA MET A 50 -5.74 6.63 8.43
C MET A 50 -5.00 5.89 7.32
N VAL A 51 -3.80 5.41 7.64
CA VAL A 51 -3.02 4.51 6.80
C VAL A 51 -2.88 3.19 7.53
N ILE A 52 -3.11 2.10 6.80
CA ILE A 52 -2.92 0.73 7.30
C ILE A 52 -1.70 0.18 6.59
N THR A 53 -0.70 -0.25 7.36
CA THR A 53 0.53 -0.85 6.84
C THR A 53 0.70 -2.27 7.35
N ALA A 54 0.97 -3.21 6.46
CA ALA A 54 1.40 -4.56 6.79
C ALA A 54 2.92 -4.66 6.77
N HIS A 55 3.50 -5.16 7.86
CA HIS A 55 4.92 -5.45 8.02
C HIS A 55 5.14 -6.95 8.13
N PHE A 56 6.07 -7.48 7.35
CA PHE A 56 6.39 -8.92 7.35
C PHE A 56 7.80 -9.16 6.84
N VAL A 57 8.37 -10.33 7.14
CA VAL A 57 9.63 -10.79 6.56
C VAL A 57 9.33 -11.70 5.37
N ASP A 58 9.93 -11.43 4.22
CA ASP A 58 9.76 -12.25 3.03
C ASP A 58 10.72 -13.45 2.98
N ASP A 59 10.57 -14.30 1.96
CA ASP A 59 11.38 -15.50 1.77
C ASP A 59 12.88 -15.19 1.55
N SER A 60 13.21 -13.96 1.17
CA SER A 60 14.60 -13.47 1.03
C SER A 60 15.13 -12.86 2.33
N TRP A 61 14.41 -13.06 3.44
CA TRP A 61 14.72 -12.54 4.76
C TRP A 61 14.76 -11.01 4.85
N ASN A 62 14.01 -10.32 3.97
CA ASN A 62 13.90 -8.87 4.00
C ASN A 62 12.62 -8.41 4.68
N LEU A 63 12.73 -7.35 5.48
CA LEU A 63 11.57 -6.68 6.05
C LEU A 63 10.83 -5.90 4.96
N GLN A 64 9.58 -6.27 4.73
CA GLN A 64 8.66 -5.60 3.82
C GLN A 64 7.68 -4.74 4.62
N SER A 65 7.36 -3.56 4.10
CA SER A 65 6.30 -2.68 4.61
C SER A 65 5.39 -2.27 3.46
N ARG A 66 4.11 -2.64 3.51
CA ARG A 66 3.14 -2.44 2.42
C ARG A 66 1.90 -1.72 2.92
N ILE A 67 1.60 -0.57 2.33
CA ILE A 67 0.34 0.15 2.58
C ILE A 67 -0.80 -0.63 1.92
N LEU A 68 -1.89 -0.88 2.66
CA LEU A 68 -3.01 -1.72 2.21
C LEU A 68 -4.20 -0.94 1.63
N ARG A 69 -4.17 0.40 1.71
CA ARG A 69 -5.29 1.27 1.34
C ARG A 69 -4.86 2.40 0.40
#